data_AF-A0A7S3YDV6-F1
#
_entry.id   AF-A0A7S3YDV6-F1
#
_cell.length_a   1.000
_cell.length_b   1.000
_cell.length_c   1.000
_cell.angle_alpha   90.00
_cell.angle_beta   90.00
_cell.angle_gamma   90.00
#
_symmetry.space_group_name_H-M   'P 1'
#
loop_
_entity.id
_entity.type
_entity.pdbx_description
1 polymer ?
#
loop_
_entity_poly.entity_id
_entity_poly.type
_entity_poly.pdbx_seq_one_letter_code
_entity_poly.pdbx_strand_id
1 'polypeptide(L)'
;MNTWDDIDPTYQVIESCCAVMEEAKSVEICQTAMKSMANQLKDKIAADKIVQWDEMGWHWNEDVQSGGELTCQYIFVLDSLNFCFWPTTGMEYEQLARALTAVLKADPTAFDAERLLRLTEDELRDWFP
;
A
#
# COMPACT_ATOMS: atom_id res chain seq x y z
N MET A 1 -1.21 -23.49 20.27
CA MET A 1 0.23 -23.36 20.02
C MET A 1 0.31 -22.91 18.59
N ASN A 2 0.35 -21.60 18.34
CA ASN A 2 0.21 -21.06 16.99
C ASN A 2 1.46 -21.44 16.20
N THR A 3 1.25 -22.14 15.09
CA THR A 3 2.29 -22.45 14.12
C THR A 3 2.64 -21.17 13.38
N TRP A 4 3.88 -21.05 12.90
CA TRP A 4 4.37 -19.83 12.22
C TRP A 4 3.53 -19.45 10.99
N ASP A 5 2.79 -20.41 10.40
CA ASP A 5 1.75 -20.20 9.38
C ASP A 5 0.67 -19.17 9.77
N ASP A 6 0.32 -19.05 11.06
CA ASP A 6 -0.71 -18.10 11.52
C ASP A 6 -0.18 -16.67 11.65
N ILE A 7 1.14 -16.47 11.60
CA ILE A 7 1.81 -15.20 11.97
C ILE A 7 2.43 -14.50 10.75
N ASP A 8 2.88 -15.27 9.76
CA ASP A 8 3.46 -14.72 8.54
C ASP A 8 2.75 -15.32 7.30
N PRO A 9 1.89 -14.53 6.62
CA PRO A 9 1.16 -15.01 5.44
C PRO A 9 2.09 -15.38 4.27
N THR A 10 3.38 -15.03 4.36
CA THR A 10 4.39 -15.38 3.35
C THR A 10 5.22 -16.61 3.72
N TYR A 11 5.00 -17.20 4.90
CA TYR A 11 5.80 -18.32 5.40
C TYR A 11 5.86 -19.50 4.43
N GLN A 12 4.72 -19.92 3.88
CA GLN A 12 4.65 -21.04 2.94
C GLN A 12 5.41 -20.75 1.63
N VAL A 13 5.43 -19.50 1.19
CA VAL A 13 6.22 -19.07 0.03
C VAL A 13 7.70 -19.17 0.35
N ILE A 14 8.13 -18.63 1.51
CA ILE A 14 9.53 -18.69 1.97
C ILE A 14 9.98 -20.15 2.10
N GLU A 15 9.19 -21.00 2.74
CA GLU A 15 9.49 -22.42 2.93
C GLU A 15 9.67 -23.14 1.59
N SER A 16 8.74 -22.93 0.64
CA SER A 16 8.85 -23.54 -0.69
C SER A 16 10.07 -23.07 -1.48
N CYS A 17 10.44 -21.79 -1.35
CA CYS A 17 11.63 -21.22 -1.99
C CYS A 17 12.93 -21.71 -1.35
N CYS A 18 12.96 -21.93 -0.02
CA CYS A 18 14.12 -22.47 0.68
C CYS A 18 14.48 -23.86 0.14
N ALA A 19 13.50 -24.74 -0.04
CA ALA A 19 13.73 -26.08 -0.59
C ALA A 19 14.34 -26.03 -2.00
N VAL A 20 13.87 -25.11 -2.85
CA VAL A 20 14.43 -24.90 -4.19
C VAL A 20 15.86 -24.37 -4.12
N MET A 21 16.13 -23.44 -3.20
CA MET A 21 17.45 -22.85 -2.99
C MET A 21 18.49 -23.85 -2.50
N GLU A 22 18.11 -24.78 -1.61
CA GLU A 22 18.99 -25.81 -1.06
C GLU A 22 19.35 -26.90 -2.09
N GLU A 23 18.41 -27.24 -2.97
CA GLU A 23 18.58 -28.32 -3.97
C GLU A 23 19.06 -27.83 -5.35
N ALA A 24 19.17 -26.51 -5.56
CA ALA A 24 19.63 -25.95 -6.82
C ALA A 24 21.10 -26.31 -7.11
N LYS A 25 21.34 -27.01 -8.23
CA LYS A 25 22.69 -27.43 -8.66
C LYS A 25 23.26 -26.64 -9.84
N SER A 26 22.41 -25.89 -10.54
CA SER A 26 22.77 -25.23 -11.80
C SER A 26 22.64 -23.72 -11.76
N VAL A 27 22.10 -23.16 -10.67
CA VAL A 27 21.93 -21.72 -10.47
C VAL A 27 22.33 -21.38 -9.05
N GLU A 28 23.00 -20.25 -8.88
CA GLU A 28 23.44 -19.75 -7.57
C GLU A 28 23.15 -18.25 -7.47
N ILE A 29 22.91 -17.77 -6.24
CA ILE A 29 22.80 -16.33 -6.00
C ILE A 29 24.21 -15.73 -6.01
N CYS A 30 24.47 -14.86 -6.98
CA CYS A 30 25.72 -14.10 -7.02
C CYS A 30 25.74 -13.04 -5.91
N GLN A 31 26.36 -13.36 -4.78
CA GLN A 31 26.48 -12.48 -3.62
C GLN A 31 27.12 -11.12 -3.96
N THR A 32 28.08 -11.11 -4.88
CA THR A 32 28.74 -9.88 -5.34
C THR A 32 27.77 -8.99 -6.12
N ALA A 33 26.96 -9.56 -7.02
CA ALA A 33 25.96 -8.82 -7.78
C ALA A 33 24.87 -8.27 -6.85
N MET A 34 24.41 -9.05 -5.87
CA MET A 34 23.46 -8.60 -4.85
C MET A 34 23.99 -7.41 -4.05
N LYS A 35 25.24 -7.48 -3.58
CA LYS A 35 25.89 -6.35 -2.89
C LYS A 35 26.04 -5.12 -3.80
N SER A 36 26.41 -5.34 -5.06
CA SER A 36 26.51 -4.26 -6.04
C SER A 36 25.16 -3.57 -6.26
N MET A 37 24.09 -4.34 -6.44
CA MET A 37 22.73 -3.84 -6.58
C MET A 37 22.27 -3.07 -5.33
N ALA A 38 22.52 -3.61 -4.13
CA ALA A 38 22.17 -2.94 -2.89
C ALA A 38 22.89 -1.58 -2.74
N ASN A 39 24.19 -1.52 -3.09
CA ASN A 39 24.94 -0.27 -3.09
C ASN A 39 24.40 0.72 -4.13
N GLN A 40 24.11 0.26 -5.36
CA GLN A 40 23.51 1.11 -6.40
C GLN A 40 22.14 1.65 -5.97
N LEU A 41 21.31 0.85 -5.31
CA LEU A 41 20.02 1.29 -4.78
C LEU A 41 20.22 2.32 -3.67
N LYS A 42 21.15 2.10 -2.75
CA LYS A 42 21.49 3.08 -1.70
C LYS A 42 21.93 4.40 -2.29
N ASP A 43 22.83 4.37 -3.28
CA ASP A 43 23.36 5.56 -3.93
C ASP A 43 22.26 6.28 -4.72
N LYS A 44 21.36 5.53 -5.39
CA LYS A 44 20.17 6.09 -6.04
C LYS A 44 19.19 6.71 -5.05
N ILE A 45 18.87 6.06 -3.94
CA ILE A 45 18.00 6.63 -2.91
C ILE A 45 18.61 7.91 -2.31
N ALA A 46 19.94 7.96 -2.20
CA ALA A 46 20.64 9.15 -1.73
C ALA A 46 20.69 10.28 -2.78
N ALA A 47 20.73 9.94 -4.07
CA ALA A 47 20.85 10.88 -5.18
C ALA A 47 19.49 11.36 -5.72
N ASP A 48 18.50 10.48 -5.74
CA ASP A 48 17.15 10.76 -6.22
C ASP A 48 16.35 11.40 -5.09
N LYS A 49 15.50 12.35 -5.46
CA LYS A 49 14.49 12.86 -4.56
C LYS A 49 13.54 11.70 -4.26
N ILE A 50 13.50 11.25 -3.00
CA ILE A 50 12.52 10.24 -2.56
C ILE A 50 11.15 10.77 -2.96
N VAL A 51 10.44 10.00 -3.80
CA VAL A 51 9.08 10.33 -4.21
C VAL A 51 8.26 10.48 -2.93
N GLN A 52 7.75 11.68 -2.72
CA GLN A 52 6.97 11.96 -1.52
C GLN A 52 5.56 11.41 -1.72
N TRP A 53 4.93 11.02 -0.62
CA TRP A 53 3.57 10.46 -0.61
C TRP A 53 2.60 11.24 -1.50
N ASP A 54 2.59 12.57 -1.38
CA ASP A 54 1.71 13.45 -2.13
C ASP A 54 2.49 14.30 -3.16
N GLU A 55 3.51 13.74 -3.82
CA GLU A 55 4.28 14.50 -4.82
C GLU A 55 3.42 15.02 -5.98
N MET A 56 2.34 14.30 -6.31
CA MET A 56 1.40 14.66 -7.37
C MET A 56 0.24 15.55 -6.88
N GLY A 57 0.07 15.74 -5.57
CA GLY A 57 -0.92 16.65 -4.97
C GLY A 57 -2.35 16.12 -4.92
N TRP A 58 -2.54 14.80 -4.89
CA TRP A 58 -3.85 14.13 -4.95
C TRP A 58 -4.17 13.27 -3.74
N HIS A 59 -3.19 13.01 -2.87
CA HIS A 59 -3.34 12.19 -1.69
C HIS A 59 -3.59 13.07 -0.46
N TRP A 60 -4.42 12.57 0.46
CA TRP A 60 -4.57 13.20 1.76
C TRP A 60 -3.23 13.19 2.51
N ASN A 61 -2.83 14.36 3.03
CA ASN A 61 -1.59 14.53 3.80
C ASN A 61 -1.68 15.63 4.88
N GLU A 62 -2.87 16.17 5.17
CA GLU A 62 -3.01 17.38 5.99
C GLU A 62 -2.54 17.19 7.44
N ASP A 63 -2.61 15.96 7.96
CA ASP A 63 -2.28 15.63 9.35
C ASP A 63 -0.92 14.92 9.52
N VAL A 64 -0.12 14.78 8.46
CA VAL A 64 1.18 14.07 8.49
C VAL A 64 2.15 14.71 9.51
N GLN A 65 2.14 16.04 9.63
CA GLN A 65 2.99 16.76 10.59
C GLN A 65 2.49 16.62 12.05
N SER A 66 1.27 16.13 12.25
CA SER A 66 0.61 15.96 13.55
C SER A 66 0.32 14.49 13.88
N GLY A 67 1.08 13.56 13.30
CA GLY A 67 1.00 12.12 13.61
C GLY A 67 0.37 11.25 12.53
N GLY A 68 -0.36 11.84 11.57
CA GLY A 68 -0.82 11.16 10.36
C GLY A 68 -1.87 10.07 10.57
N GLU A 69 -2.65 10.11 11.66
CA GLU A 69 -3.67 9.10 11.93
C GLU A 69 -4.73 9.02 10.83
N LEU A 70 -5.22 10.17 10.34
CA LEU A 70 -6.19 10.22 9.25
C LEU A 70 -5.53 9.89 7.90
N THR A 71 -4.27 10.27 7.71
CA THR A 71 -3.47 9.82 6.56
C THR A 71 -3.35 8.29 6.52
N CYS A 72 -3.14 7.63 7.66
CA CYS A 72 -3.11 6.17 7.74
C CYS A 72 -4.46 5.55 7.40
N GLN A 73 -5.57 6.08 7.92
CA GLN A 73 -6.92 5.61 7.57
C GLN A 73 -7.20 5.78 6.06
N TYR A 74 -6.83 6.93 5.50
CA TYR A 74 -6.92 7.20 4.07
C TYR A 74 -6.16 6.16 3.25
N ILE A 75 -4.92 5.83 3.63
CA ILE A 75 -4.10 4.81 2.95
C ILE A 75 -4.81 3.45 2.97
N PHE A 76 -5.35 3.03 4.12
CA PHE A 76 -6.04 1.74 4.22
C PHE A 76 -7.29 1.68 3.35
N VAL A 77 -8.10 2.75 3.30
CA VAL A 77 -9.27 2.82 2.43
C VAL A 77 -8.86 2.82 0.96
N LEU A 78 -7.88 3.65 0.60
CA LEU A 78 -7.36 3.76 -0.76
C LEU A 78 -6.84 2.42 -1.28
N ASP A 79 -5.99 1.73 -0.52
CA ASP A 79 -5.43 0.44 -0.92
C ASP A 79 -6.49 -0.65 -1.00
N SER A 80 -7.46 -0.65 -0.06
CA SER A 80 -8.58 -1.60 -0.09
C SER A 80 -9.40 -1.44 -1.37
N LEU A 81 -9.69 -0.21 -1.79
CA LEU A 81 -10.41 0.05 -3.03
C LEU A 81 -9.54 -0.21 -4.27
N ASN A 82 -8.26 0.16 -4.24
CA ASN A 82 -7.34 0.01 -5.36
C ASN A 82 -7.09 -1.48 -5.71
N PHE A 83 -6.96 -2.34 -4.71
CA PHE A 83 -6.60 -3.75 -4.92
C PHE A 83 -7.77 -4.73 -4.82
N CYS A 84 -8.75 -4.49 -3.94
CA CYS A 84 -9.77 -5.49 -3.64
C CYS A 84 -11.16 -5.12 -4.17
N PHE A 85 -11.51 -3.83 -4.17
CA PHE A 85 -12.88 -3.37 -4.38
C PHE A 85 -12.97 -2.20 -5.35
N TRP A 86 -12.33 -2.33 -6.52
CA TRP A 86 -12.29 -1.25 -7.51
C TRP A 86 -13.71 -0.74 -7.83
N PRO A 87 -14.06 0.52 -7.50
CA PRO A 87 -15.46 0.90 -7.33
C PRO A 87 -16.18 1.19 -8.65
N THR A 88 -15.46 1.70 -9.66
CA THR A 88 -16.07 2.16 -10.92
C THR A 88 -15.20 1.81 -12.14
N THR A 89 -15.81 1.22 -13.16
CA THR A 89 -15.12 0.92 -14.43
C THR A 89 -14.73 2.21 -15.17
N GLY A 90 -13.51 2.28 -15.69
CA GLY A 90 -13.02 3.43 -16.45
C GLY A 90 -12.55 4.61 -15.59
N MET A 91 -12.57 4.46 -14.27
CA MET A 91 -11.87 5.37 -13.37
C MET A 91 -10.36 5.05 -13.39
N GLU A 92 -9.55 6.08 -13.20
CA GLU A 92 -8.09 5.97 -13.01
C GLU A 92 -7.72 6.16 -11.54
N TYR A 93 -6.55 5.67 -11.13
CA TYR A 93 -6.05 5.79 -9.74
C TYR A 93 -6.05 7.24 -9.22
N GLU A 94 -5.67 8.20 -10.06
CA GLU A 94 -5.72 9.63 -9.74
C GLU A 94 -7.11 10.08 -9.27
N GLN A 95 -8.15 9.61 -9.96
CA GLN A 95 -9.53 10.00 -9.69
C GLN A 95 -10.01 9.37 -8.38
N LEU A 96 -9.65 8.11 -8.12
CA LEU A 96 -9.88 7.43 -6.84
C LEU A 96 -9.25 8.22 -5.67
N ALA A 97 -7.95 8.54 -5.77
CA ALA A 97 -7.23 9.28 -4.73
C ALA A 97 -7.86 10.67 -4.45
N ARG A 98 -8.19 11.41 -5.51
CA ARG A 98 -8.84 12.72 -5.39
C ARG A 98 -10.24 12.65 -4.77
N ALA A 99 -11.04 11.66 -5.17
CA ALA A 99 -12.38 11.46 -4.63
C ALA A 99 -12.34 11.18 -3.12
N LEU A 100 -11.49 10.26 -2.67
CA LEU A 100 -11.30 9.97 -1.25
C LEU A 100 -10.79 11.18 -0.47
N THR A 101 -9.89 11.96 -1.05
CA THR A 101 -9.43 13.23 -0.46
C THR A 101 -10.60 14.22 -0.33
N ALA A 102 -11.48 14.31 -1.32
CA ALA A 102 -12.66 15.18 -1.26
C ALA A 102 -13.66 14.74 -0.19
N VAL A 103 -13.84 13.42 0.00
CA VAL A 103 -14.67 12.86 1.08
C VAL A 103 -14.15 13.29 2.44
N LEU A 104 -12.85 13.14 2.71
CA LEU A 104 -12.25 13.55 3.98
C LEU A 104 -12.28 15.07 4.20
N LYS A 105 -12.15 15.87 3.14
CA LYS A 105 -12.32 17.32 3.23
C LYS A 105 -13.74 17.73 3.62
N ALA A 106 -14.74 16.99 3.14
CA ALA A 106 -16.13 17.24 3.50
C ALA A 106 -16.46 16.74 4.92
N ASP A 107 -15.89 15.59 5.29
CA ASP A 107 -16.13 14.93 6.57
C ASP A 107 -14.90 14.13 7.01
N PRO A 108 -14.09 14.66 7.94
CA PRO A 108 -12.87 13.98 8.42
C PRO A 108 -13.13 12.65 9.12
N THR A 109 -14.37 12.39 9.55
CA THR A 109 -14.75 11.15 10.24
C THR A 109 -15.28 10.10 9.27
N ALA A 110 -15.34 10.38 7.96
CA ALA A 110 -15.90 9.46 6.98
C ALA A 110 -15.23 8.07 6.97
N PHE A 111 -13.96 7.99 7.36
CA PHE A 111 -13.17 6.75 7.38
C PHE A 111 -13.04 6.13 8.78
N ASP A 112 -13.79 6.62 9.76
CA ASP A 112 -13.86 5.97 11.07
C ASP A 112 -14.33 4.52 10.92
N ALA A 113 -13.67 3.59 11.61
CA ALA A 113 -13.93 2.16 11.48
C ALA A 113 -15.41 1.79 11.71
N GLU A 114 -16.09 2.45 12.67
CA GLU A 114 -17.50 2.21 12.95
C GLU A 114 -18.44 2.63 11.81
N ARG A 115 -18.03 3.64 11.02
CA ARG A 115 -18.77 4.11 9.84
C ARG A 115 -18.49 3.24 8.64
N LEU A 116 -17.22 2.89 8.40
CA LEU A 116 -16.84 1.96 7.33
C LEU A 116 -17.53 0.59 7.49
N LEU A 117 -17.71 0.12 8.73
CA LEU A 117 -18.44 -1.12 9.02
C LEU A 117 -19.92 -1.09 8.57
N ARG A 118 -20.51 0.10 8.50
CA ARG A 118 -21.93 0.31 8.13
C ARG A 118 -22.09 0.86 6.72
N LEU A 119 -20.99 1.18 6.04
CA LEU A 119 -20.98 1.80 4.73
C LEU A 119 -21.67 0.88 3.72
N THR A 120 -22.67 1.41 3.05
CA THR A 120 -23.38 0.71 1.98
C THR A 120 -22.70 0.93 0.63
N GLU A 121 -22.96 0.05 -0.34
CA GLU A 121 -22.46 0.23 -1.71
C GLU A 121 -22.95 1.53 -2.36
N ASP A 122 -24.18 1.95 -2.06
CA ASP A 122 -24.74 3.19 -2.61
C ASP A 122 -24.04 4.43 -2.02
N GLU A 123 -23.82 4.46 -0.70
CA GLU A 123 -23.04 5.52 -0.06
C GLU A 123 -21.58 5.56 -0.56
N LEU A 124 -20.98 4.39 -0.78
CA LEU A 124 -19.63 4.32 -1.37
C LEU A 124 -19.63 4.83 -2.81
N ARG A 125 -20.67 4.54 -3.61
CA ARG A 125 -20.78 5.02 -4.99
C ARG A 125 -20.90 6.55 -5.03
N ASP A 126 -21.58 7.15 -4.07
CA ASP A 126 -21.71 8.62 -3.94
C ASP A 126 -20.38 9.33 -3.66
N TRP A 127 -19.32 8.61 -3.27
CA TRP A 127 -17.99 9.19 -3.14
C TRP A 127 -17.33 9.48 -4.49
N PHE A 128 -17.83 8.87 -5.57
CA PHE A 128 -17.23 8.94 -6.90
C PHE A 128 -18.19 9.62 -7.90
N PRO A 129 -17.66 10.42 -8.85
CA PRO A 129 -18.47 11.06 -9.90
C PRO A 129 -19.01 10.09 -10.95
#